data_AF-A0A7S3NA23-F1
#
_entry.id   AF-A0A7S3NA23-F1
#
_cell.length_a   1.000
_cell.length_b   1.000
_cell.length_c   1.000
_cell.angle_alpha   90.00
_cell.angle_beta   90.00
_cell.angle_gamma   90.00
#
_symmetry.space_group_name_H-M   'P 1'
#
loop_
_entity.id
_entity.type
_entity.pdbx_description
1 polymer ?
#
loop_
_entity_poly.entity_id
_entity_poly.type
_entity_poly.pdbx_seq_one_letter_code
_entity_poly.pdbx_strand_id
1 'polypeptide(L)'
;DISNYTVLVRNVPTTLRSSDGDNMLFHFFKEFYRDQVIGAHIIPNLAYLEEAMEQRNYNLKKLGYYVELNNKNGKRAMIMLGSRMLCLRREKVDAVNHYKKKIQEIDSIIPKLKTIGFKENTGVAFITFSSKEIQQFVLRNFNSKIK
;
A
#
# COMPACT_ATOMS: atom_id res chain seq x y z
N ASP A 1 -14.63 -1.04 -19.20
CA ASP A 1 -14.08 -0.14 -18.18
C ASP A 1 -14.82 -0.36 -16.87
N ILE A 2 -14.15 -0.95 -15.87
CA ILE A 2 -14.73 -1.35 -14.57
C ILE A 2 -15.22 -0.13 -13.77
N SER A 3 -14.64 1.05 -13.99
CA SER A 3 -15.03 2.28 -13.30
C SER A 3 -16.51 2.65 -13.50
N ASN A 4 -17.12 2.21 -14.61
CA ASN A 4 -18.54 2.45 -14.92
C ASN A 4 -19.51 1.60 -14.07
N TYR A 5 -19.01 0.63 -13.30
CA TYR A 5 -19.82 -0.31 -12.52
C TYR A 5 -19.52 -0.23 -11.02
N THR A 6 -18.44 0.44 -10.65
CA THR A 6 -17.95 0.50 -9.28
C THR A 6 -18.17 1.90 -8.69
N VAL A 7 -18.52 1.94 -7.41
CA VAL A 7 -18.56 3.18 -6.62
C VAL A 7 -17.54 3.11 -5.49
N LEU A 8 -16.95 4.25 -5.19
CA LEU A 8 -16.12 4.44 -4.00
C LEU A 8 -17.03 4.83 -2.83
N VAL A 9 -17.03 4.02 -1.78
CA VAL A 9 -17.74 4.29 -0.52
C VAL A 9 -16.71 4.70 0.52
N ARG A 10 -16.97 5.83 1.20
CA ARG A 10 -16.15 6.34 2.30
C ARG A 10 -16.90 6.20 3.62
N ASN A 11 -16.19 6.37 4.74
CA ASN A 11 -16.72 6.24 6.09
C ASN A 11 -17.25 4.82 6.40
N VAL A 12 -16.61 3.81 5.82
CA VAL A 12 -16.84 2.42 6.20
C VAL A 12 -16.32 2.24 7.64
N PRO A 13 -17.08 1.58 8.54
CA PRO A 13 -16.63 1.37 9.90
C PRO A 13 -15.25 0.70 9.95
N THR A 14 -14.31 1.29 10.68
CA THR A 14 -12.95 0.75 10.83
C THR A 14 -12.89 -0.55 11.63
N THR A 15 -13.99 -0.89 12.30
CA THR A 15 -14.18 -2.18 12.99
C THR A 15 -14.33 -3.36 12.02
N LEU A 16 -14.67 -3.13 10.75
CA LEU A 16 -14.78 -4.19 9.74
C LEU A 16 -13.40 -4.62 9.27
N ARG A 17 -12.95 -5.82 9.66
CA ARG A 17 -11.69 -6.36 9.14
C ARG A 17 -11.80 -6.64 7.65
N SER A 18 -10.73 -6.49 6.87
CA SER A 18 -10.79 -6.62 5.41
C SER A 18 -11.30 -7.99 4.93
N SER A 19 -10.98 -9.11 5.61
CA SER A 19 -11.40 -10.45 5.16
C SER A 19 -12.89 -10.74 5.37
N ASP A 20 -13.43 -10.41 6.54
CA ASP A 20 -14.83 -10.69 6.89
C ASP A 20 -15.73 -9.50 6.52
N GLY A 21 -15.15 -8.31 6.57
CA GLY A 21 -15.77 -7.04 6.25
C GLY A 21 -16.18 -6.93 4.80
N ASP A 22 -15.43 -7.50 3.85
CA ASP A 22 -15.85 -7.57 2.44
C ASP A 22 -17.21 -8.27 2.31
N ASN A 23 -17.37 -9.42 2.96
CA ASN A 23 -18.63 -10.17 2.97
C ASN A 23 -19.74 -9.43 3.71
N MET A 24 -19.45 -8.85 4.88
CA MET A 24 -20.43 -8.07 5.63
C MET A 24 -20.93 -6.86 4.85
N LEU A 25 -20.01 -6.13 4.21
CA LEU A 25 -20.32 -4.97 3.40
C LEU A 25 -21.11 -5.36 2.15
N PHE A 26 -20.73 -6.48 1.51
CA PHE A 26 -21.48 -7.05 0.39
C PHE A 26 -22.93 -7.36 0.78
N HIS A 27 -23.15 -8.06 1.90
CA HIS A 27 -24.49 -8.40 2.37
C HIS A 27 -25.30 -7.15 2.75
N PHE A 28 -24.68 -6.18 3.43
CA PHE A 28 -25.30 -4.90 3.74
C PHE A 28 -25.82 -4.21 2.47
N PHE A 29 -24.99 -4.07 1.43
CA PHE A 29 -25.43 -3.45 0.18
C PHE A 29 -26.46 -4.30 -0.58
N LYS A 30 -26.39 -5.63 -0.46
CA LYS A 30 -27.41 -6.53 -1.03
C LYS A 30 -28.79 -6.37 -0.41
N GLU A 31 -28.90 -5.97 0.86
CA GLU A 31 -30.22 -5.71 1.46
C GLU A 31 -30.94 -4.55 0.77
N PHE A 32 -30.20 -3.53 0.33
CA PHE A 32 -30.76 -2.36 -0.36
C PHE A 32 -30.91 -2.55 -1.87
N TYR A 33 -29.94 -3.19 -2.52
CA TYR A 33 -29.82 -3.27 -3.98
C TYR A 33 -29.95 -4.69 -4.55
N ARG A 34 -30.25 -5.68 -3.70
CA ARG A 34 -30.51 -7.09 -4.06
C ARG A 34 -29.41 -7.67 -4.96
N ASP A 35 -29.79 -8.36 -6.03
CA ASP A 35 -28.88 -9.05 -6.95
C ASP A 35 -28.10 -8.10 -7.87
N GLN A 36 -28.23 -6.79 -7.67
CA GLN A 36 -27.50 -5.81 -8.47
C GLN A 36 -26.10 -5.55 -7.91
N VAL A 37 -25.75 -6.07 -6.73
CA VAL A 37 -24.38 -6.01 -6.20
C VAL A 37 -23.61 -7.27 -6.60
N ILE A 38 -22.52 -7.09 -7.36
CA ILE A 38 -21.63 -8.18 -7.75
C ILE A 38 -20.57 -8.44 -6.68
N GLY A 39 -20.07 -7.37 -6.03
CA GLY A 39 -19.00 -7.52 -5.06
C GLY A 39 -18.77 -6.26 -4.23
N ALA A 40 -18.12 -6.47 -3.09
CA ALA A 40 -17.62 -5.42 -2.22
C ALA A 40 -16.17 -5.72 -1.87
N HIS A 41 -15.35 -4.68 -1.80
CA HIS A 41 -13.95 -4.80 -1.44
C HIS A 41 -13.51 -3.60 -0.61
N ILE A 42 -13.19 -3.85 0.66
CA ILE A 42 -12.64 -2.88 1.58
C ILE A 42 -11.17 -2.68 1.26
N ILE A 43 -10.75 -1.41 1.17
CA ILE A 43 -9.38 -1.07 0.83
C ILE A 43 -8.50 -1.24 2.09
N PRO A 44 -7.52 -2.16 2.05
CA PRO A 44 -6.60 -2.39 3.16
C PRO A 44 -5.67 -1.20 3.37
N ASN A 45 -5.19 -1.02 4.59
CA ASN A 45 -4.21 0.02 4.90
C ASN A 45 -2.79 -0.44 4.56
N LEU A 46 -2.32 -0.14 3.35
CA LEU A 46 -1.01 -0.58 2.87
C LEU A 46 0.08 0.50 2.94
N ALA A 47 -0.17 1.65 3.58
CA ALA A 47 0.76 2.79 3.56
C ALA A 47 2.18 2.43 4.02
N TYR A 48 2.32 1.72 5.15
CA TYR A 48 3.62 1.28 5.65
C TYR A 48 4.29 0.23 4.75
N LEU A 49 3.49 -0.62 4.08
CA LEU A 49 4.02 -1.60 3.14
C LEU A 49 4.55 -0.91 1.88
N GLU A 50 3.83 0.09 1.36
CA GLU A 50 4.25 0.91 0.23
C GLU A 50 5.55 1.65 0.56
N GLU A 51 5.62 2.33 1.71
CA GLU A 51 6.85 3.00 2.16
C GLU A 51 8.04 2.03 2.24
N ALA A 52 7.84 0.85 2.82
CA ALA A 52 8.88 -0.18 2.89
C ALA A 52 9.32 -0.65 1.48
N MET A 53 8.38 -0.83 0.54
CA MET A 53 8.68 -1.19 -0.84
C MET A 53 9.44 -0.09 -1.59
N GLU A 54 9.11 1.17 -1.37
CA GLU A 54 9.83 2.31 -1.94
C GLU A 54 11.26 2.38 -1.41
N GLN A 55 11.44 2.26 -0.09
CA GLN A 55 12.76 2.20 0.54
C GLN A 55 13.56 1.01 0.01
N ARG A 56 12.94 -0.17 -0.17
CA ARG A 56 13.59 -1.35 -0.76
C ARG A 56 14.08 -1.05 -2.18
N ASN A 57 13.23 -0.48 -3.02
CA ASN A 57 13.56 -0.14 -4.41
C ASN A 57 14.68 0.90 -4.48
N TYR A 58 14.67 1.89 -3.60
CA TYR A 58 15.77 2.85 -3.47
C TYR A 58 17.09 2.16 -3.13
N ASN A 59 17.10 1.27 -2.13
CA ASN A 59 18.31 0.55 -1.73
C ASN A 59 18.80 -0.41 -2.82
N LEU A 60 17.90 -1.04 -3.59
CA LEU A 60 18.26 -1.86 -4.75
C LEU A 60 18.94 -1.05 -5.85
N LYS A 61 18.41 0.13 -6.18
CA LYS A 61 19.02 1.05 -7.15
C LYS A 61 20.42 1.47 -6.68
N LYS A 62 20.59 1.81 -5.40
CA LYS A 62 21.90 2.15 -4.82
C LYS A 62 22.86 0.97 -4.84
N LEU A 63 22.39 -0.22 -4.51
CA LEU A 63 23.20 -1.44 -4.56
C LEU A 63 23.72 -1.69 -5.98
N GLY A 64 22.85 -1.63 -6.99
CA GLY A 64 23.22 -1.79 -8.41
C GLY A 64 24.30 -0.79 -8.82
N TYR A 65 24.10 0.49 -8.49
CA TYR A 65 25.07 1.55 -8.76
C TYR A 65 26.45 1.26 -8.16
N TYR A 66 26.53 0.86 -6.88
CA TYR A 66 27.83 0.60 -6.23
C TYR A 66 28.49 -0.70 -6.68
N VAL A 67 27.71 -1.71 -7.08
CA VAL A 67 28.26 -2.93 -7.70
C VAL A 67 28.89 -2.60 -9.05
N GLU A 68 28.21 -1.82 -9.90
CA GLU A 68 28.77 -1.37 -11.17
C GLU A 68 30.03 -0.53 -10.98
N LEU A 69 30.03 0.37 -9.98
CA LEU A 69 31.19 1.20 -9.66
C LEU A 69 32.40 0.35 -9.23
N ASN A 70 32.17 -0.68 -8.42
CA ASN A 70 33.21 -1.62 -8.01
C ASN A 70 33.78 -2.37 -9.22
N ASN A 71 32.92 -2.83 -10.13
CA ASN A 71 33.33 -3.55 -11.33
C ASN A 71 34.16 -2.66 -12.28
N LYS A 72 33.80 -1.37 -12.41
CA LYS A 72 34.54 -0.42 -13.26
C LYS A 72 35.89 -0.02 -12.67
N ASN A 73 35.95 0.21 -11.36
CA ASN A 73 37.15 0.78 -10.72
C ASN A 73 38.07 -0.28 -10.12
N GLY A 74 37.62 -1.55 -10.02
CA GLY A 74 38.34 -2.64 -9.36
C GLY A 74 38.54 -2.44 -7.85
N LYS A 75 37.90 -1.43 -7.25
CA LYS A 75 38.04 -1.07 -5.83
C LYS A 75 36.69 -1.10 -5.14
N ARG A 76 36.67 -1.45 -3.85
CA ARG A 76 35.46 -1.41 -3.03
C ARG A 76 35.04 0.03 -2.79
N ALA A 77 33.82 0.36 -3.19
CA ALA A 77 33.19 1.64 -2.91
C ALA A 77 32.84 1.74 -1.43
N MET A 78 33.26 2.85 -0.82
CA MET A 78 33.02 3.14 0.59
C MET A 78 32.12 4.39 0.68
N ILE A 79 31.14 4.36 1.57
CA ILE A 79 30.27 5.49 1.86
C ILE A 79 30.52 6.00 3.28
N MET A 80 30.28 7.30 3.47
CA MET A 80 30.33 7.94 4.78
C MET A 80 28.90 8.03 5.32
N LEU A 81 28.65 7.40 6.46
CA LEU A 81 27.41 7.55 7.20
C LEU A 81 27.56 8.69 8.22
N GLY A 82 26.45 9.37 8.51
CA GLY A 82 26.38 10.48 9.47
C GLY A 82 26.36 11.88 8.83
N SER A 83 25.84 12.85 9.57
CA SER A 83 25.71 14.24 9.11
C SER A 83 26.97 15.06 9.42
N ARG A 84 27.32 16.03 8.55
CA ARG A 84 28.36 17.03 8.86
C ARG A 84 27.92 18.00 9.96
N MET A 85 26.63 18.27 10.06
CA MET A 85 26.11 19.38 10.87
C MET A 85 25.77 18.98 12.31
N LEU A 86 25.50 17.70 12.58
CA LEU A 86 24.94 17.26 13.87
C LEU A 86 25.98 16.67 14.84
N CYS A 87 27.28 16.90 14.62
CA CYS A 87 28.38 16.35 15.43
C CYS A 87 28.35 14.81 15.62
N LEU A 88 27.53 14.10 14.84
CA LEU A 88 27.45 12.65 14.87
C LEU A 88 28.74 12.09 14.27
N ARG A 89 29.34 11.11 14.97
CA ARG A 89 30.55 10.43 14.50
C ARG A 89 30.29 9.87 13.10
N ARG A 90 31.15 10.24 12.16
CA ARG A 90 31.11 9.74 10.80
C ARG A 90 31.76 8.37 10.75
N GLU A 91 31.07 7.43 10.15
CA GLU A 91 31.58 6.07 9.96
C GLU A 91 31.73 5.80 8.47
N LYS A 92 32.91 5.30 8.07
CA LYS A 92 33.18 4.89 6.70
C LYS A 92 32.91 3.41 6.57
N VAL A 93 31.89 3.05 5.79
CA VAL A 93 31.44 1.66 5.63
C VAL A 93 31.46 1.23 4.17
N ASP A 94 31.55 -0.09 3.95
CA ASP A 94 31.41 -0.68 2.61
C ASP A 94 30.00 -0.46 2.08
N ALA A 95 29.89 0.18 0.91
CA ALA A 95 28.61 0.58 0.34
C ALA A 95 27.75 -0.63 -0.02
N VAL A 96 28.35 -1.65 -0.64
CA VAL A 96 27.65 -2.84 -1.12
C VAL A 96 27.09 -3.61 0.06
N ASN A 97 27.90 -3.84 1.10
CA ASN A 97 27.47 -4.55 2.30
C ASN A 97 26.41 -3.75 3.06
N HIS A 98 26.54 -2.43 3.15
CA HIS A 98 25.55 -1.56 3.78
C HIS A 98 24.16 -1.69 3.13
N TYR A 99 24.09 -1.51 1.80
CA TYR A 99 22.81 -1.58 1.09
C TYR A 99 22.23 -3.00 1.05
N LYS A 100 23.07 -4.05 0.96
CA LYS A 100 22.61 -5.44 1.12
C LYS A 100 21.95 -5.67 2.47
N LYS A 101 22.60 -5.22 3.56
CA LYS A 101 22.04 -5.33 4.91
C LYS A 101 20.71 -4.59 5.04
N LYS A 102 20.61 -3.37 4.49
CA LYS A 102 19.36 -2.60 4.49
C LYS A 102 18.22 -3.30 3.76
N ILE A 103 18.49 -3.92 2.62
CA ILE A 103 17.49 -4.71 1.88
C ILE A 103 17.04 -5.90 2.72
N GLN A 104 17.97 -6.63 3.36
CA GLN A 104 17.62 -7.76 4.23
C GLN A 104 16.77 -7.34 5.44
N GLU A 105 17.10 -6.21 6.07
CA GLU A 105 16.31 -5.63 7.16
C GLU A 105 14.87 -5.35 6.69
N ILE A 106 14.70 -4.72 5.51
CA ILE A 106 13.38 -4.42 4.94
C ILE A 106 12.63 -5.71 4.56
N ASP A 107 13.30 -6.65 3.91
CA ASP A 107 12.70 -7.93 3.52
C ASP A 107 12.20 -8.73 4.74
N SER A 108 12.85 -8.59 5.89
CA SER A 108 12.42 -9.24 7.13
C SER A 108 11.13 -8.65 7.74
N ILE A 109 10.82 -7.37 7.47
CA ILE A 109 9.63 -6.69 8.01
C ILE A 109 8.44 -6.73 7.06
N ILE A 110 8.65 -6.87 5.75
CA ILE A 110 7.58 -6.91 4.73
C ILE A 110 6.48 -7.93 5.07
N PRO A 111 6.76 -9.18 5.49
CA PRO A 111 5.71 -10.12 5.85
C PRO A 111 4.82 -9.62 6.99
N LYS A 112 5.43 -8.99 8.00
CA LYS A 112 4.69 -8.42 9.14
C LYS A 112 3.81 -7.25 8.70
N LEU A 113 4.36 -6.36 7.86
CA LEU A 113 3.63 -5.22 7.32
C LEU A 113 2.45 -5.64 6.43
N LYS A 114 2.63 -6.70 5.63
CA LYS A 114 1.50 -7.31 4.89
C LYS A 114 0.42 -7.76 5.85
N THR A 115 0.76 -8.54 6.88
CA THR A 115 -0.23 -9.04 7.84
C THR A 115 -0.96 -7.91 8.58
N ILE A 116 -0.25 -6.84 8.95
CA ILE A 116 -0.86 -5.66 9.60
C ILE A 116 -1.77 -4.93 8.63
N GLY A 117 -1.27 -4.62 7.42
CA GLY A 117 -2.00 -3.83 6.45
C GLY A 117 -3.28 -4.48 5.94
N PHE A 118 -3.34 -5.82 5.89
CA PHE A 118 -4.58 -6.54 5.56
C PHE A 118 -5.55 -6.67 6.74
N LYS A 119 -5.10 -6.49 7.99
CA LYS A 119 -5.98 -6.48 9.17
C LYS A 119 -6.68 -5.15 9.37
N GLU A 120 -6.00 -4.06 9.06
CA GLU A 120 -6.52 -2.70 9.16
C GLU A 120 -7.21 -2.28 7.86
N ASN A 121 -8.34 -1.58 7.98
CA ASN A 121 -8.99 -0.96 6.83
C ASN A 121 -8.77 0.56 6.82
N THR A 122 -8.91 1.15 5.64
CA THR A 122 -8.79 2.61 5.45
C THR A 122 -10.09 3.38 5.67
N GLY A 123 -11.18 2.72 6.06
CA GLY A 123 -12.52 3.27 6.09
C GLY A 123 -13.10 3.54 4.69
N VAL A 124 -12.49 2.97 3.65
CA VAL A 124 -12.88 3.13 2.25
C VAL A 124 -13.11 1.75 1.63
N ALA A 125 -14.10 1.66 0.75
CA ALA A 125 -14.40 0.43 0.00
C ALA A 125 -14.84 0.73 -1.43
N PHE A 126 -14.72 -0.29 -2.28
CA PHE A 126 -15.30 -0.36 -3.60
C PHE A 126 -16.51 -1.29 -3.60
N ILE A 127 -17.63 -0.80 -4.12
CA ILE A 127 -18.83 -1.63 -4.35
C ILE A 127 -19.06 -1.72 -5.85
N THR A 128 -19.13 -2.93 -6.38
CA THR A 128 -19.31 -3.19 -7.81
C THR A 128 -20.71 -3.69 -8.07
N PHE A 129 -21.39 -3.09 -9.04
CA PHE A 129 -22.75 -3.40 -9.42
C PHE A 129 -22.85 -4.11 -10.77
N SER A 130 -24.00 -4.72 -11.04
CA SER A 130 -24.32 -5.48 -12.25
C SER A 130 -24.44 -4.63 -13.50
N SER A 131 -24.80 -3.35 -13.35
CA SER A 131 -25.03 -2.46 -14.47
C SER A 131 -24.59 -1.02 -14.17
N LYS A 132 -24.40 -0.23 -15.22
CA LYS A 132 -24.02 1.18 -15.10
C LYS A 132 -25.19 2.04 -14.62
N GLU A 133 -26.41 1.67 -14.99
CA GLU A 133 -27.64 2.39 -14.64
C GLU A 133 -27.85 2.37 -13.12
N ILE A 134 -27.66 1.21 -12.49
CA ILE A 134 -27.76 1.11 -11.03
C ILE A 134 -26.64 1.87 -10.33
N GLN A 135 -25.41 1.79 -10.84
CA GLN A 135 -24.28 2.56 -10.32
C GLN A 135 -24.60 4.06 -10.31
N GLN A 136 -25.15 4.58 -11.41
CA GLN A 136 -25.56 5.98 -11.51
C GLN A 136 -26.73 6.31 -10.58
N PHE A 137 -27.70 5.41 -10.45
CA PHE A 137 -28.82 5.58 -9.52
C PHE A 137 -28.35 5.69 -8.08
N VAL A 138 -27.40 4.83 -7.66
CA VAL A 138 -26.80 4.85 -6.32
C VAL A 138 -26.09 6.19 -6.09
N LEU A 139 -25.22 6.60 -7.02
CA LEU A 139 -24.51 7.88 -6.90
C LEU A 139 -25.45 9.09 -6.80
N ARG A 140 -26.55 9.11 -7.56
CA ARG A 140 -27.55 10.19 -7.50
C ARG A 140 -28.28 10.24 -6.16
N ASN A 141 -28.68 9.08 -5.63
CA ASN A 141 -29.42 9.00 -4.37
C ASN A 141 -28.57 9.28 -3.13
N PHE A 142 -27.28 8.96 -3.15
CA PHE A 142 -26.39 9.33 -2.05
C PHE A 142 -26.11 10.84 -2.04
N ASN A 143 -25.94 11.46 -3.21
CA ASN A 143 -25.67 12.90 -3.30
C ASN A 143 -26.91 13.76 -2.97
N SER A 144 -28.14 13.27 -3.19
CA SER A 144 -29.36 14.02 -2.87
C SER A 144 -29.63 14.12 -1.36
N LYS A 145 -29.10 13.20 -0.55
CA LYS A 145 -29.25 13.19 0.92
C LYS A 145 -28.20 14.01 1.67
N ILE A 146 -27.23 14.61 0.97
CA ILE A 146 -26.13 15.41 1.56
C ILE A 146 -26.39 16.93 1.38
N LYS A 147 -27.57 17.32 0.87
CA LYS A 147 -28.03 18.71 0.86
C LYS A 147 -28.94 19.00 2.04
#